data_AF-A0A3R9QB76-F1
#
_entry.id   AF-A0A3R9QB76-F1
#
_cell.length_a   1.000
_cell.length_b   1.000
_cell.length_c   1.000
_cell.angle_alpha   90.00
_cell.angle_beta   90.00
_cell.angle_gamma   90.00
#
_symmetry.space_group_name_H-M   'P 1'
#
loop_
_entity.id
_entity.type
_entity.pdbx_description
1 polymer ?
#
loop_
_entity_poly.entity_id
_entity_poly.type
_entity_poly.pdbx_seq_one_letter_code
_entity_poly.pdbx_strand_id
1 'polypeptide(L)'
;MMRRKEIESLFSRKCWDLGGEVYMSLDGLTCHLDSIKKGREMMRFIEKLDAPDDEHKIIGGVKIKTESGLIELSKVQWRNENFSRYIGKIVSRDSLPFQAKKMLVAEEKAVKLERVLKEILPKEYRDVYAEGNGNENETYIDLFFDTPKNYGIDPIFERIVEVAEDFWSRIADLKMTQVGEKTFLEI
;
A
#
# COMPACT_ATOMS: atom_id res chain seq x y z
N MET A 1 8.83 7.29 -23.52
CA MET A 1 9.57 7.08 -22.25
C MET A 1 10.07 8.43 -21.76
N MET A 2 9.75 8.83 -20.52
CA MET A 2 10.08 10.18 -20.00
C MET A 2 11.45 10.19 -19.32
N ARG A 3 12.19 11.31 -19.37
CA ARG A 3 13.46 11.41 -18.62
C ARG A 3 13.18 11.49 -17.12
N ARG A 4 14.09 10.98 -16.27
CA ARG A 4 13.89 10.96 -14.80
C ARG A 4 13.55 12.34 -14.20
N LYS A 5 14.27 13.39 -14.60
CA LYS A 5 14.00 14.77 -14.17
C LYS A 5 12.61 15.29 -14.56
N GLU A 6 12.09 14.81 -15.69
CA GLU A 6 10.75 15.16 -16.17
C GLU A 6 9.68 14.47 -15.32
N ILE A 7 9.89 13.18 -15.01
CA ILE A 7 9.03 12.43 -14.08
C ILE A 7 9.01 13.09 -12.70
N GLU A 8 10.17 13.46 -12.16
CA GLU A 8 10.30 14.18 -10.89
C GLU A 8 9.49 15.48 -10.92
N SER A 9 9.68 16.31 -11.95
CA SER A 9 8.94 17.57 -12.06
C SER A 9 7.42 17.38 -12.18
N LEU A 10 6.97 16.42 -12.98
CA LEU A 10 5.54 16.14 -13.18
C LEU A 10 4.91 15.56 -11.91
N PHE A 11 5.61 14.62 -11.27
CA PHE A 11 5.18 14.02 -10.02
C PHE A 11 5.05 15.05 -8.91
N SER A 12 6.07 15.90 -8.72
CA SER A 12 6.04 16.93 -7.69
C SER A 12 4.90 17.92 -7.90
N ARG A 13 4.69 18.37 -9.14
CA ARG A 13 3.58 19.26 -9.49
C ARG A 13 2.24 18.60 -9.18
N LYS A 14 2.03 17.36 -9.63
CA LYS A 14 0.78 16.64 -9.37
C LYS A 14 0.53 16.44 -7.86
N CYS A 15 1.57 16.15 -7.10
CA CYS A 15 1.46 16.02 -5.65
C CYS A 15 1.03 17.34 -5.00
N TRP A 16 1.63 18.47 -5.39
CA TRP A 16 1.25 19.80 -4.90
C TRP A 16 -0.17 20.20 -5.31
N ASP A 17 -0.59 19.90 -6.54
CA ASP A 17 -1.96 20.17 -7.01
C ASP A 17 -3.01 19.41 -6.19
N LEU A 18 -2.64 18.25 -5.63
CA LEU A 18 -3.47 17.49 -4.70
C LEU A 18 -3.37 17.97 -3.24
N GLY A 19 -2.55 18.99 -2.97
CA GLY A 19 -2.26 19.50 -1.62
C GLY A 19 -1.40 18.55 -0.78
N GLY A 20 -0.55 17.76 -1.44
CA GLY A 20 0.38 16.84 -0.80
C GLY A 20 1.80 17.39 -0.65
N GLU A 21 2.62 16.65 0.08
CA GLU A 21 4.04 16.92 0.27
C GLU A 21 4.89 15.85 -0.43
N VAL A 22 5.93 16.27 -1.14
CA VAL A 22 6.82 15.36 -1.87
C VAL A 22 8.00 14.99 -0.99
N TYR A 23 8.26 13.70 -0.87
CA TYR A 23 9.43 13.15 -0.20
C TYR A 23 10.28 12.40 -1.23
N MET A 24 11.56 12.74 -1.27
CA MET A 24 12.56 12.11 -2.14
C MET A 24 13.49 11.25 -1.28
N SER A 25 13.53 9.95 -1.57
CA SER A 25 14.52 9.02 -1.02
C SER A 25 15.46 8.52 -2.12
N LEU A 26 16.45 7.72 -1.74
CA LEU A 26 17.31 7.01 -2.70
C LEU A 26 16.48 6.05 -3.58
N ASP A 27 15.38 5.53 -3.05
CA ASP A 27 14.53 4.54 -3.71
C ASP A 27 13.52 5.19 -4.66
N GLY A 28 13.12 6.45 -4.42
CA GLY A 28 12.32 7.22 -5.37
C GLY A 28 11.48 8.35 -4.75
N LEU A 29 10.39 8.69 -5.44
CA LEU A 29 9.48 9.78 -5.10
C LEU A 29 8.23 9.25 -4.40
N THR A 30 7.87 9.84 -3.26
CA THR A 30 6.62 9.52 -2.56
C THR A 30 5.83 10.79 -2.28
N CYS A 31 4.54 10.80 -2.61
CA CYS A 31 3.64 11.88 -2.29
C CYS A 31 2.86 11.56 -1.01
N HIS A 32 2.99 12.39 0.01
CA HIS A 32 2.26 12.27 1.26
C HIS A 32 0.93 13.01 1.17
N LEU A 33 -0.16 12.30 1.44
CA LEU A 33 -1.53 12.79 1.34
C LEU A 33 -2.33 12.43 2.59
N ASP A 34 -3.38 13.21 2.85
CA ASP A 34 -4.24 13.15 4.03
C ASP A 34 -5.61 12.47 3.76
N SER A 35 -5.86 12.01 2.53
CA SER A 35 -7.13 11.36 2.18
C SER A 35 -6.98 10.32 1.08
N ILE A 36 -7.80 9.27 1.19
CA ILE A 36 -7.88 8.17 0.23
C ILE A 36 -8.26 8.68 -1.16
N LYS A 37 -9.17 9.66 -1.24
CA LYS A 37 -9.59 10.26 -2.51
C LYS A 37 -8.41 10.87 -3.28
N LYS A 38 -7.61 11.71 -2.63
CA LYS A 38 -6.40 12.29 -3.24
C LYS A 38 -5.39 11.19 -3.58
N GLY A 39 -5.27 10.18 -2.71
CA GLY A 39 -4.39 9.03 -2.93
C GLY A 39 -4.73 8.25 -4.20
N ARG A 40 -6.02 7.98 -4.43
CA ARG A 40 -6.52 7.36 -5.66
C ARG A 40 -6.16 8.19 -6.89
N GLU A 41 -6.40 9.50 -6.83
CA GLU A 41 -6.05 10.42 -7.93
C GLU A 41 -4.55 10.43 -8.23
N MET A 42 -3.71 10.35 -7.20
CA MET A 42 -2.26 10.24 -7.35
C MET A 42 -1.85 8.90 -7.96
N MET A 43 -2.45 7.79 -7.54
CA MET A 43 -2.15 6.47 -8.10
C MET A 43 -2.52 6.36 -9.58
N ARG A 44 -3.67 6.92 -9.99
CA ARG A 44 -4.05 7.02 -11.43
C ARG A 44 -3.02 7.79 -12.25
N PHE A 45 -2.38 8.78 -11.65
CA PHE A 45 -1.30 9.52 -12.31
C PHE A 45 -0.03 8.68 -12.37
N ILE A 46 0.38 8.07 -11.25
CA ILE A 46 1.57 7.21 -11.14
C ILE A 46 1.51 6.03 -12.12
N GLU A 47 0.33 5.41 -12.29
CA GLU A 47 0.11 4.31 -13.24
C GLU A 47 0.63 4.66 -14.65
N LYS A 48 0.44 5.90 -15.08
CA LYS A 48 0.79 6.42 -16.41
C LYS A 48 2.26 6.82 -16.54
N LEU A 49 3.02 6.83 -15.45
CA LEU A 49 4.44 7.19 -15.48
C LEU A 49 5.28 6.01 -15.93
N ASP A 50 6.14 6.22 -16.93
CA ASP A 50 7.15 5.26 -17.36
C ASP A 50 8.53 5.93 -17.43
N ALA A 51 9.51 5.30 -16.79
CA ALA A 51 10.91 5.74 -16.72
C ALA A 51 11.82 4.84 -17.57
N PRO A 52 12.92 5.36 -18.16
CA PRO A 52 13.94 4.58 -18.85
C PRO A 52 14.64 3.63 -17.91
N ASP A 53 14.88 2.40 -18.39
CA ASP A 53 15.44 1.28 -17.62
C ASP A 53 16.64 1.68 -16.78
N ASP A 54 16.36 1.86 -15.49
CA ASP A 54 17.32 2.10 -14.43
C ASP A 54 16.95 1.11 -13.31
N GLU A 55 17.94 0.52 -12.65
CA GLU A 55 17.75 -0.63 -11.76
C GLU A 55 16.65 -0.39 -10.70
N HIS A 56 15.54 -1.14 -10.77
CA HIS A 56 14.53 -1.37 -9.70
C HIS A 56 14.13 -0.18 -8.82
N LYS A 57 14.13 1.06 -9.33
CA LYS A 57 13.74 2.25 -8.55
C LYS A 57 12.23 2.46 -8.55
N ILE A 58 11.73 3.07 -7.49
CA ILE A 58 10.36 3.57 -7.44
C ILE A 58 10.22 4.71 -8.46
N ILE A 59 9.27 4.55 -9.38
CA ILE A 59 8.89 5.58 -10.36
C ILE A 59 8.11 6.68 -9.65
N GLY A 60 7.18 6.27 -8.79
CA GLY A 60 6.40 7.14 -7.93
C GLY A 60 5.56 6.33 -6.95
N GLY A 61 5.34 6.88 -5.76
CA GLY A 61 4.52 6.27 -4.72
C GLY A 61 3.62 7.27 -4.02
N VAL A 62 2.67 6.74 -3.27
CA VAL A 62 1.77 7.51 -2.43
C VAL A 62 1.83 6.96 -1.01
N LYS A 63 1.83 7.87 -0.04
CA LYS A 63 1.61 7.57 1.38
C LYS A 63 0.39 8.33 1.85
N ILE A 64 -0.66 7.60 2.16
CA ILE A 64 -1.96 8.14 2.56
C ILE A 64 -2.07 7.94 4.06
N LYS A 65 -2.05 9.03 4.82
CA LYS A 65 -2.23 9.01 6.27
C LYS A 65 -3.68 9.32 6.59
N THR A 66 -4.37 8.38 7.21
CA THR A 66 -5.72 8.56 7.74
C THR A 66 -5.67 8.65 9.26
N GLU A 67 -6.82 8.86 9.90
CA GLU A 67 -6.92 8.80 11.36
C GLU A 67 -6.66 7.38 11.88
N SER A 68 -7.14 6.37 11.16
CA SER A 68 -7.08 4.95 11.56
C SER A 68 -5.75 4.26 11.22
N GLY A 69 -5.01 4.77 10.24
CA GLY A 69 -3.77 4.14 9.78
C GLY A 69 -3.12 4.84 8.61
N LEU A 70 -2.38 4.08 7.83
CA LEU A 70 -1.78 4.55 6.59
C LEU A 70 -1.73 3.46 5.52
N ILE A 71 -1.78 3.89 4.26
CA ILE A 71 -1.56 3.07 3.08
C ILE A 71 -0.37 3.66 2.34
N GLU A 72 0.62 2.84 2.05
CA GLU A 72 1.73 3.12 1.15
C GLU A 72 1.58 2.25 -0.10
N LEU A 73 1.70 2.86 -1.28
CA LEU A 73 1.64 2.12 -2.54
C LEU A 73 2.52 2.80 -3.58
N SER A 74 3.38 2.03 -4.21
CA SER A 74 4.43 2.52 -5.11
C SER A 74 4.47 1.70 -6.39
N LYS A 75 4.56 2.38 -7.54
CA LYS A 75 4.90 1.75 -8.81
C LYS A 75 6.42 1.66 -8.90
N VAL A 76 6.92 0.45 -9.09
CA VAL A 76 8.35 0.16 -9.22
C VAL A 76 8.69 0.00 -10.68
N GLN A 77 9.87 0.48 -11.04
CA GLN A 77 10.44 0.22 -12.34
C GLN A 77 10.80 -1.26 -12.48
N TRP A 78 10.31 -1.86 -13.56
CA TRP A 78 10.54 -3.25 -13.86
C TRP A 78 10.86 -3.41 -15.34
N ARG A 79 11.88 -4.22 -15.65
CA ARG A 79 12.41 -4.40 -17.01
C ARG A 79 11.43 -5.08 -17.99
N ASN A 80 10.25 -5.47 -17.54
CA ASN A 80 9.29 -6.15 -18.39
C ASN A 80 8.41 -5.14 -19.14
N GLU A 81 8.38 -5.26 -20.46
CA GLU A 81 7.59 -4.37 -21.32
C GLU A 81 6.08 -4.54 -21.14
N ASN A 82 5.62 -5.67 -20.59
CA ASN A 82 4.20 -6.06 -20.59
C ASN A 82 3.47 -5.78 -19.27
N PHE A 83 4.18 -5.56 -18.17
CA PHE A 83 3.55 -5.33 -16.86
C PHE A 83 4.14 -4.17 -16.07
N SER A 84 3.36 -3.70 -15.09
CA SER A 84 3.75 -2.74 -14.07
C SER A 84 3.78 -3.45 -12.73
N ARG A 85 4.83 -3.21 -11.95
CA ARG A 85 5.00 -3.78 -10.62
C ARG A 85 4.62 -2.77 -9.56
N TYR A 86 3.92 -3.24 -8.55
CA TYR A 86 3.53 -2.45 -7.40
C TYR A 86 3.97 -3.11 -6.11
N ILE A 87 4.47 -2.28 -5.20
CA ILE A 87 4.75 -2.66 -3.81
C ILE A 87 3.98 -1.73 -2.90
N GLY A 88 3.51 -2.23 -1.77
CA GLY A 88 2.74 -1.44 -0.84
C GLY A 88 2.74 -2.00 0.56
N LYS A 89 2.21 -1.18 1.47
CA LYS A 89 2.13 -1.47 2.89
C LYS A 89 0.87 -0.85 3.47
N ILE A 90 0.15 -1.60 4.30
CA ILE A 90 -1.01 -1.11 5.06
C ILE A 90 -0.64 -1.19 6.54
N VAL A 91 -0.58 -0.06 7.24
CA VAL A 91 -0.17 -0.01 8.65
C VAL A 91 -1.31 0.54 9.51
N SER A 92 -1.54 -0.08 10.66
CA SER A 92 -2.43 0.49 11.68
C SER A 92 -1.67 1.52 12.53
N ARG A 93 -2.20 2.74 12.66
CA ARG A 93 -1.57 3.85 13.44
C ARG A 93 -1.36 3.51 14.92
N ASP A 94 -2.10 2.52 15.38
CA ASP A 94 -2.42 2.27 16.77
C ASP A 94 -1.69 1.04 17.33
N SER A 95 -0.61 0.63 16.65
CA SER A 95 0.08 -0.63 16.87
C SER A 95 1.31 -0.50 17.79
N LEU A 96 1.09 -0.11 19.06
CA LEU A 96 2.01 -0.51 20.14
C LEU A 96 2.07 -2.06 20.23
N PRO A 97 3.22 -2.67 20.61
CA PRO A 97 4.00 -3.65 19.83
C PRO A 97 3.28 -4.97 19.49
N PHE A 98 3.97 -5.85 18.74
CA PHE A 98 3.61 -7.26 18.47
C PHE A 98 2.66 -7.85 19.51
N GLN A 99 1.39 -8.00 19.12
CA GLN A 99 0.42 -8.79 19.85
C GLN A 99 0.00 -9.93 18.91
N ALA A 100 0.11 -11.18 19.38
CA ALA A 100 -0.25 -12.35 18.59
C ALA A 100 -1.64 -12.21 17.94
N LYS A 101 -2.61 -11.61 18.66
CA LYS A 101 -3.95 -11.32 18.11
C LYS A 101 -3.94 -10.33 16.94
N LYS A 102 -3.16 -9.25 17.02
CA LYS A 102 -3.04 -8.27 15.93
C LYS A 102 -2.34 -8.88 14.71
N MET A 103 -1.34 -9.73 14.94
CA MET A 103 -0.66 -10.47 13.87
C MET A 103 -1.59 -11.45 13.17
N LEU A 104 -2.38 -12.24 13.93
CA LEU A 104 -3.39 -13.12 13.34
C LEU A 104 -4.40 -12.35 12.47
N VAL A 105 -4.81 -11.15 12.92
CA VAL A 105 -5.66 -10.28 12.09
C VAL A 105 -4.92 -9.81 10.83
N ALA A 106 -3.65 -9.40 10.94
CA ALA A 106 -2.86 -9.00 9.78
C ALA A 106 -2.70 -10.14 8.77
N GLU A 107 -2.38 -11.35 9.22
CA GLU A 107 -2.29 -12.56 8.38
C GLU A 107 -3.64 -12.90 7.73
N GLU A 108 -4.75 -12.87 8.48
CA GLU A 108 -6.11 -13.08 7.94
C GLU A 108 -6.41 -12.08 6.81
N LYS A 109 -6.09 -10.81 7.03
CA LYS A 109 -6.35 -9.74 6.06
C LYS A 109 -5.39 -9.80 4.87
N ALA A 110 -4.15 -10.22 5.07
CA ALA A 110 -3.19 -10.44 3.99
C ALA A 110 -3.68 -11.55 3.04
N VAL A 111 -4.10 -12.70 3.58
CA VAL A 111 -4.67 -13.81 2.78
C VAL A 111 -5.92 -13.35 2.03
N LYS A 112 -6.80 -12.57 2.68
CA LYS A 112 -7.99 -11.99 2.04
C LYS A 112 -7.60 -11.05 0.89
N LEU A 113 -6.62 -10.16 1.10
CA LEU A 113 -6.14 -9.22 0.09
C LEU A 113 -5.56 -9.96 -1.12
N GLU A 114 -4.68 -10.93 -0.88
CA GLU A 114 -4.07 -11.73 -1.94
C GLU A 114 -5.13 -12.43 -2.80
N ARG A 115 -6.13 -13.06 -2.15
CA ARG A 115 -7.24 -13.72 -2.85
C ARG A 115 -8.03 -12.74 -3.72
N VAL A 116 -8.45 -11.61 -3.15
CA VAL A 116 -9.26 -10.61 -3.85
C VAL A 116 -8.49 -10.02 -5.05
N LEU A 117 -7.19 -9.77 -4.89
CA LEU A 117 -6.35 -9.27 -5.98
C LEU A 117 -6.17 -10.33 -7.09
N LYS A 118 -5.99 -11.61 -6.74
CA LYS A 118 -5.94 -12.71 -7.72
C LYS A 118 -7.26 -12.93 -8.47
N GLU A 119 -8.39 -12.56 -7.88
CA GLU A 119 -9.71 -12.62 -8.51
C GLU A 119 -9.92 -11.51 -9.55
N ILE A 120 -9.45 -10.30 -9.27
CA ILE A 120 -9.60 -9.18 -10.21
C ILE A 120 -8.53 -9.20 -11.30
N LEU A 121 -7.27 -9.56 -10.98
CA LEU A 121 -6.19 -9.56 -11.94
C LEU A 121 -6.34 -10.69 -12.98
N PRO A 122 -5.93 -10.48 -14.24
CA PRO A 122 -5.95 -11.53 -15.24
C PRO A 122 -5.06 -12.71 -14.83
N LYS A 123 -5.39 -13.91 -15.29
CA LYS A 123 -4.78 -15.16 -14.81
C LYS A 123 -3.26 -15.19 -14.98
N GLU A 124 -2.75 -14.52 -16.02
CA GLU A 124 -1.34 -14.43 -16.36
C GLU A 124 -0.55 -13.51 -15.42
N TYR A 125 -1.23 -12.71 -14.56
CA TYR A 125 -0.65 -11.70 -13.68
C TYR A 125 -1.02 -11.93 -12.21
N ARG A 126 -1.16 -13.20 -11.82
CA ARG A 126 -1.48 -13.61 -10.44
C ARG A 126 -0.27 -13.73 -9.52
N ASP A 127 0.87 -13.15 -9.91
CA ASP A 127 2.00 -12.94 -9.01
C ASP A 127 1.63 -11.82 -8.04
N VAL A 128 0.86 -12.22 -7.03
CA VAL A 128 0.36 -11.39 -5.95
C VAL A 128 0.82 -12.05 -4.67
N TYR A 129 1.43 -11.26 -3.82
CA TYR A 129 1.90 -11.66 -2.51
C TYR A 129 1.39 -10.64 -1.49
N ALA A 130 0.73 -11.11 -0.44
CA ALA A 130 0.46 -10.29 0.72
C ALA A 130 0.80 -11.05 2.01
N GLU A 131 1.44 -10.38 2.94
CA GLU A 131 1.88 -10.99 4.20
C GLU A 131 1.57 -10.09 5.38
N GLY A 132 1.00 -10.68 6.43
CA GLY A 132 0.82 -10.00 7.71
C GLY A 132 2.15 -9.98 8.46
N ASN A 133 2.67 -8.80 8.72
CA ASN A 133 3.97 -8.60 9.35
C ASN A 133 3.86 -7.68 10.59
N GLY A 134 4.90 -7.69 11.42
CA GLY A 134 4.95 -6.84 12.60
C GLY A 134 6.35 -6.70 13.15
N ASN A 135 6.61 -5.56 13.78
CA ASN A 135 7.84 -5.27 14.50
C ASN A 135 7.51 -4.60 15.85
N GLU A 136 8.53 -4.08 16.53
CA GLU A 136 8.40 -3.42 17.82
C GLU A 136 7.53 -2.14 17.80
N ASN A 137 7.35 -1.54 16.63
CA ASN A 137 6.67 -0.26 16.44
C ASN A 137 5.32 -0.39 15.75
N GLU A 138 5.09 -1.47 15.00
CA GLU A 138 3.92 -1.57 14.14
C GLU A 138 3.48 -3.00 13.79
N THR A 139 2.19 -3.13 13.48
CA THR A 139 1.60 -4.31 12.82
C THR A 139 1.02 -3.85 11.47
N TYR A 140 1.33 -4.60 10.42
CA TYR A 140 1.08 -4.17 9.05
C TYR A 140 0.88 -5.35 8.10
N ILE A 141 0.44 -5.03 6.89
CA ILE A 141 0.35 -5.95 5.76
C ILE A 141 1.30 -5.44 4.68
N ASP A 142 2.26 -6.25 4.29
CA ASP A 142 3.04 -6.00 3.08
C ASP A 142 2.29 -6.54 1.87
N LEU A 143 2.42 -5.84 0.75
CA LEU A 143 1.76 -6.17 -0.50
C LEU A 143 2.71 -6.02 -1.67
N PHE A 144 2.63 -6.97 -2.58
CA PHE A 144 3.29 -6.96 -3.87
C PHE A 144 2.33 -7.52 -4.92
N PHE A 145 2.28 -6.88 -6.10
CA PHE A 145 1.54 -7.42 -7.23
C PHE A 145 2.01 -6.83 -8.56
N ASP A 146 1.83 -7.61 -9.63
CA ASP A 146 2.01 -7.17 -11.01
C ASP A 146 0.64 -6.92 -11.69
N THR A 147 0.58 -5.92 -12.56
CA THR A 147 -0.58 -5.66 -13.42
C THR A 147 -0.15 -5.60 -14.87
N PRO A 148 -1.02 -5.95 -15.84
CA PRO A 148 -0.78 -5.51 -17.22
C PRO A 148 -0.57 -3.99 -17.26
N LYS A 149 0.29 -3.51 -18.17
CA LYS A 149 0.36 -2.07 -18.40
C LYS A 149 -1.01 -1.54 -18.83
N ASN A 150 -1.41 -0.39 -18.27
CA ASN A 150 -2.70 0.26 -18.54
C ASN A 150 -3.95 -0.55 -18.10
N TYR A 151 -3.79 -1.50 -17.17
CA TYR A 151 -4.92 -2.29 -16.65
C TYR A 151 -5.94 -1.46 -15.85
N GLY A 152 -5.57 -0.26 -15.41
CA GLY A 152 -6.36 0.58 -14.53
C GLY A 152 -6.12 0.21 -13.07
N ILE A 153 -5.53 1.12 -12.30
CA ILE A 153 -5.21 0.86 -10.89
C ILE A 153 -6.44 0.93 -9.97
N ASP A 154 -7.52 1.58 -10.39
CA ASP A 154 -8.67 1.84 -9.52
C ASP A 154 -9.30 0.60 -8.90
N PRO A 155 -9.65 -0.46 -9.66
CA PRO A 155 -10.30 -1.63 -9.06
C PRO A 155 -9.40 -2.31 -8.01
N ILE A 156 -8.09 -2.23 -8.19
CA ILE A 156 -7.10 -2.76 -7.25
C ILE A 156 -7.03 -1.88 -6.00
N PHE A 157 -6.92 -0.56 -6.21
CA PHE A 157 -6.84 0.41 -5.13
C PHE A 157 -8.07 0.37 -4.22
N GLU A 158 -9.28 0.21 -4.77
CA GLU A 158 -10.50 0.05 -3.97
C GLU A 158 -10.42 -1.17 -3.06
N ARG A 159 -9.94 -2.31 -3.57
CA ARG A 159 -9.81 -3.53 -2.74
C ARG A 159 -8.76 -3.39 -1.65
N ILE A 160 -7.66 -2.70 -1.94
CA ILE A 160 -6.64 -2.37 -0.94
C ILE A 160 -7.26 -1.52 0.18
N VAL A 161 -8.03 -0.48 -0.17
CA VAL A 161 -8.70 0.39 0.80
C VAL A 161 -9.73 -0.39 1.63
N GLU A 162 -10.59 -1.19 1.00
CA GLU A 162 -11.59 -2.01 1.69
C GLU A 162 -10.94 -2.95 2.73
N VAL A 163 -9.84 -3.61 2.35
CA VAL A 163 -9.11 -4.47 3.29
C VAL A 163 -8.41 -3.66 4.37
N ALA A 164 -7.87 -2.48 4.04
CA ALA A 164 -7.24 -1.60 5.01
C ALA A 164 -8.24 -1.11 6.08
N GLU A 165 -9.44 -0.70 5.66
CA GLU A 165 -10.49 -0.27 6.59
C GLU A 165 -10.97 -1.41 7.49
N ASP A 166 -11.19 -2.60 6.93
CA ASP A 166 -11.51 -3.83 7.70
C ASP A 166 -10.38 -4.19 8.68
N PHE A 167 -9.12 -4.10 8.24
CA PHE A 167 -7.94 -4.32 9.08
C PHE A 167 -7.91 -3.34 10.26
N TRP A 168 -8.02 -2.04 10.00
CA TRP A 168 -7.97 -1.02 11.05
C TRP A 168 -9.14 -1.15 12.04
N SER A 169 -10.35 -1.43 11.54
CA SER A 169 -11.53 -1.65 12.40
C SER A 169 -11.31 -2.83 13.35
N ARG A 170 -10.82 -3.95 12.82
CA ARG A 170 -10.57 -5.17 13.63
C ARG A 170 -9.49 -4.94 14.69
N ILE A 171 -8.44 -4.19 14.36
CA ILE A 171 -7.39 -3.84 15.31
C ILE A 171 -7.93 -2.92 16.42
N ALA A 172 -8.83 -1.99 16.09
CA ALA A 172 -9.48 -1.12 17.08
C ALA A 172 -10.38 -1.92 18.04
N ASP A 173 -11.16 -2.89 17.54
CA ASP A 173 -12.03 -3.74 18.36
C ASP A 173 -11.25 -4.58 19.37
N LEU A 174 -10.07 -5.10 18.97
CA LEU A 174 -9.18 -5.83 19.87
C LEU A 174 -8.75 -4.98 21.07
N LYS A 175 -8.59 -3.67 20.89
CA LYS A 175 -8.26 -2.74 21.99
C LYS A 175 -9.42 -2.52 22.94
N MET A 176 -10.65 -2.41 22.43
CA MET A 176 -11.84 -2.31 23.28
C MET A 176 -12.04 -3.55 24.15
N THR A 177 -11.47 -4.69 23.75
CA THR A 177 -11.51 -5.95 24.51
C THR A 177 -10.44 -6.03 25.60
N GLN A 178 -9.45 -5.12 25.65
CA GLN A 178 -8.56 -4.94 26.80
C GLN A 178 -9.29 -4.18 27.92
N VAL A 179 -10.18 -4.88 28.63
CA VAL A 179 -10.75 -4.44 29.91
C VAL A 179 -10.21 -5.37 31.01
N GLY A 180 -9.26 -4.86 31.81
CA GLY A 180 -8.71 -5.52 33.00
C GLY A 180 -7.26 -6.02 32.84
N GLU A 181 -6.42 -5.74 33.84
CA GLU A 181 -4.98 -6.10 33.94
C GLU A 181 -4.66 -7.60 34.02
N LYS A 182 -5.55 -8.50 33.59
CA LYS A 182 -5.27 -9.95 33.63
C LYS A 182 -5.78 -10.69 32.41
N THR A 183 -4.83 -11.17 31.62
CA THR A 183 -5.01 -12.18 30.58
C THR A 183 -5.18 -13.54 31.27
N PHE A 184 -6.32 -14.22 31.07
CA PHE A 184 -6.47 -15.64 31.39
C PHE A 184 -6.56 -16.45 30.10
N LEU A 185 -5.78 -17.52 30.02
CA LEU A 185 -6.02 -18.67 29.15
C LEU A 185 -7.01 -19.58 29.88
N GLU A 186 -8.22 -19.77 29.36
CA GLU A 186 -9.01 -20.94 29.75
C GLU A 186 -8.47 -22.14 28.97
N ILE A 187 -8.10 -23.19 29.73
CA ILE A 187 -7.72 -24.53 29.25
C ILE A 187 -9.00 -25.38 29.22
#